data_AF-A0A315Y564-F1
#
_entry.id   AF-A0A315Y564-F1
#
_cell.length_a   1.000
_cell.length_b   1.000
_cell.length_c   1.000
_cell.angle_alpha   90.00
_cell.angle_beta   90.00
_cell.angle_gamma   90.00
#
_symmetry.space_group_name_H-M   'P 1'
#
loop_
_entity.id
_entity.type
_entity.pdbx_description
1 polymer ?
#
loop_
_entity_poly.entity_id
_entity_poly.type
_entity_poly.pdbx_seq_one_letter_code
_entity_poly.pdbx_strand_id
1 'polypeptide(L)'
;MVFIKAQKVKEYYRIASFCNAEKLHFCQVYNSRFSFNINNYNIHCFFGIKWNESFLTSIERNDNMPKVFLSPSTQEWNQYATDGNEELYMNLLADRIEPYLRSCGISFVRNDPVRNVTGAIADSNAGSYDVHLALHSNAAPESLAGKLRGIDIYYAPKSEQSRRLADIIANNLKAVYPLPDKVRAVPTYSLGEVLRTKAVAVLCELGYHDNYADEAWLKNNLENIAKNIVDSLCDYFGIPFVPAGAVRWGTVTTDGSGLNIRDYPGLSGNIIGSAPDGATLMINGETNGWYVVSYNGLNGYSSSRYITL
;
A
#
# COMPACT_ATOMS: atom_id res chain seq x y z
N MET A 1 20.66 -29.44 41.01
CA MET A 1 20.48 -28.82 39.68
C MET A 1 19.04 -28.34 39.58
N VAL A 2 18.81 -27.23 40.27
CA VAL A 2 17.58 -26.42 40.29
C VAL A 2 17.82 -25.28 39.28
N PHE A 3 16.77 -24.67 38.73
CA PHE A 3 16.79 -23.50 37.83
C PHE A 3 16.80 -23.72 36.31
N ILE A 4 15.93 -24.55 35.73
CA ILE A 4 15.33 -24.24 34.41
C ILE A 4 13.93 -24.89 34.32
N LYS A 5 12.94 -24.42 35.09
CA LYS A 5 11.54 -24.88 34.91
C LYS A 5 10.44 -23.86 35.26
N ALA A 6 10.79 -22.57 35.35
CA ALA A 6 9.84 -21.52 35.74
C ALA A 6 9.62 -20.39 34.70
N GLN A 7 10.24 -20.46 33.51
CA GLN A 7 10.14 -19.38 32.52
C GLN A 7 9.17 -19.63 31.36
N LYS A 8 8.70 -20.87 31.14
CA LYS A 8 7.74 -21.18 30.05
C LYS A 8 6.28 -21.33 30.49
N VAL A 9 5.98 -21.17 31.78
CA VAL A 9 4.59 -21.17 32.30
C VAL A 9 4.02 -19.75 32.41
N LYS A 10 4.87 -18.71 32.41
CA LYS A 10 4.45 -17.30 32.48
C LYS A 10 3.98 -16.72 31.13
N GLU A 11 4.35 -17.30 30.00
CA GLU A 11 3.87 -16.84 28.68
C GLU A 11 2.43 -17.30 28.39
N TYR A 12 2.02 -18.47 28.87
CA TYR A 12 0.67 -18.98 28.65
C TYR A 12 -0.40 -18.18 29.44
N TYR A 13 -0.07 -17.68 30.63
CA TYR A 13 -0.98 -16.85 31.44
C TYR A 13 -1.09 -15.40 30.94
N ARG A 14 -0.17 -14.93 30.08
CA ARG A 14 -0.22 -13.58 29.48
C ARG A 14 -1.16 -13.52 28.28
N ILE A 15 -1.38 -14.64 27.60
CA ILE A 15 -2.32 -14.75 26.48
C ILE A 15 -3.77 -14.91 26.99
N ALA A 16 -3.96 -15.53 28.16
CA ALA A 16 -5.28 -15.68 28.76
C ALA A 16 -5.84 -14.40 29.43
N SER A 17 -5.06 -13.32 29.53
CA SER A 17 -5.47 -12.06 30.17
C SER A 17 -5.94 -10.97 29.20
N PHE A 18 -5.99 -11.23 27.89
CA PHE A 18 -6.48 -10.30 26.87
C PHE A 18 -7.86 -10.64 26.27
N CYS A 19 -8.49 -11.74 26.70
CA CYS A 19 -9.89 -12.00 26.37
C CYS A 19 -10.78 -11.42 27.46
N ASN A 20 -11.32 -10.22 27.21
CA ASN A 20 -12.45 -9.70 27.98
C ASN A 20 -13.63 -10.69 27.86
N ALA A 21 -14.13 -11.11 29.01
CA ALA A 21 -15.05 -12.22 29.19
C ALA A 21 -16.52 -11.86 28.89
N GLU A 22 -16.87 -11.45 27.65
CA GLU A 22 -18.28 -11.17 27.30
C GLU A 22 -18.84 -11.82 26.04
N LYS A 23 -18.10 -12.67 25.31
CA LYS A 23 -18.67 -13.40 24.16
C LYS A 23 -18.21 -14.85 24.07
N LEU A 24 -18.61 -15.66 25.06
CA LEU A 24 -18.60 -17.12 24.99
C LEU A 24 -20.02 -17.64 25.23
N HIS A 25 -20.87 -17.56 24.22
CA HIS A 25 -22.01 -18.48 24.10
C HIS A 25 -21.68 -19.49 23.00
N PHE A 26 -21.78 -20.77 23.36
CA PHE A 26 -21.49 -21.98 22.59
C PHE A 26 -20.04 -22.49 22.61
N CYS A 27 -19.71 -23.23 23.66
CA CYS A 27 -18.89 -24.45 23.51
C CYS A 27 -19.20 -25.43 24.66
N GLN A 28 -19.95 -26.49 24.38
CA GLN A 28 -20.14 -27.61 25.31
C GLN A 28 -18.88 -28.48 25.30
N VAL A 29 -18.24 -28.62 26.46
CA VAL A 29 -17.05 -29.46 26.68
C VAL A 29 -17.50 -30.91 26.89
N TYR A 30 -17.06 -31.83 26.03
CA TYR A 30 -17.06 -33.26 26.35
C TYR A 30 -15.66 -33.70 26.79
N ASN A 31 -15.68 -34.45 27.89
CA ASN A 31 -14.57 -34.80 28.77
C ASN A 31 -13.94 -36.13 28.32
N SER A 32 -12.66 -36.14 27.92
CA SER A 32 -11.88 -37.40 27.87
C SER A 32 -10.37 -37.16 27.87
N ARG A 33 -9.70 -37.86 28.81
CA ARG A 33 -8.26 -37.88 29.11
C ARG A 33 -7.42 -38.42 27.94
N PHE A 34 -6.22 -37.87 27.70
CA PHE A 34 -5.16 -38.55 26.95
C PHE A 34 -3.76 -38.31 27.54
N SER A 35 -2.97 -39.38 27.52
CA SER A 35 -1.58 -39.50 27.96
C SER A 35 -0.60 -39.22 26.81
N PHE A 36 0.52 -38.57 27.11
CA PHE A 36 1.57 -38.23 26.13
C PHE A 36 2.69 -39.27 26.10
N ASN A 37 3.13 -39.67 24.91
CA ASN A 37 4.40 -40.36 24.69
C ASN A 37 5.21 -39.56 23.67
N ILE A 38 6.42 -39.15 24.05
CA ILE A 38 7.30 -38.30 23.24
C ILE A 38 8.31 -39.23 22.58
N ASN A 39 8.26 -39.35 21.25
CA ASN A 39 9.43 -39.62 20.42
C ASN A 39 9.16 -39.24 18.95
N ASN A 40 10.04 -38.40 18.42
CA ASN A 40 10.28 -38.02 17.02
C ASN A 40 9.20 -37.24 16.25
N TYR A 41 9.63 -36.03 15.85
CA TYR A 41 9.26 -35.19 14.70
C TYR A 41 7.81 -35.24 14.16
N ASN A 42 7.20 -34.05 14.11
CA ASN A 42 5.87 -33.66 13.60
C ASN A 42 4.78 -33.52 14.67
N ILE A 43 4.57 -32.27 15.11
CA ILE A 43 3.35 -31.88 15.83
C ILE A 43 2.35 -31.38 14.78
N HIS A 44 1.53 -32.28 14.25
CA HIS A 44 0.24 -31.90 13.66
C HIS A 44 -0.81 -31.99 14.77
N CYS A 45 -1.17 -30.85 15.38
CA CYS A 45 -2.41 -30.78 16.14
C CYS A 45 -3.58 -30.83 15.15
N PHE A 46 -4.24 -31.99 15.05
CA PHE A 46 -5.54 -32.10 14.40
C PHE A 46 -6.60 -31.45 15.30
N PHE A 47 -6.77 -30.15 15.16
CA PHE A 47 -8.07 -29.51 15.32
C PHE A 47 -8.55 -29.11 13.92
N GLY A 48 -9.66 -29.70 13.49
CA GLY A 48 -10.33 -29.37 12.23
C GLY A 48 -11.01 -28.01 12.28
N ILE A 49 -10.22 -26.94 12.46
CA ILE A 49 -10.61 -25.58 12.11
C ILE A 49 -9.69 -25.17 10.97
N LYS A 50 -10.24 -25.11 9.76
CA LYS A 50 -9.57 -24.42 8.66
C LYS A 50 -9.52 -22.94 9.03
N TRP A 51 -8.40 -22.51 9.57
CA TRP A 51 -8.08 -21.09 9.64
C TRP A 51 -7.78 -20.65 8.22
N ASN A 52 -8.55 -19.68 7.73
CA ASN A 52 -8.22 -19.00 6.48
C ASN A 52 -6.84 -18.34 6.68
N GLU A 53 -5.87 -18.61 5.81
CA GLU A 53 -4.54 -18.00 5.91
C GLU A 53 -4.60 -16.46 5.85
N SER A 54 -5.69 -15.89 5.33
CA SER A 54 -5.96 -14.45 5.38
C SER A 54 -6.22 -13.89 6.79
N PHE A 55 -6.46 -14.75 7.80
CA PHE A 55 -6.78 -14.36 9.18
C PHE A 55 -5.57 -14.39 10.11
N LEU A 56 -4.50 -15.08 9.73
CA LEU A 56 -3.26 -15.14 10.53
C LEU A 56 -2.28 -14.00 10.19
N THR A 57 -2.42 -13.37 9.02
CA THR A 57 -1.67 -12.14 8.67
C THR A 57 -2.18 -10.87 9.35
N SER A 58 -3.36 -10.91 9.99
CA SER A 58 -3.98 -9.73 10.62
C SER A 58 -3.70 -9.57 12.12
N ILE A 59 -2.93 -10.47 12.74
CA ILE A 59 -2.68 -10.45 14.20
C ILE A 59 -1.30 -9.84 14.56
N GLU A 60 -0.42 -9.56 13.59
CA GLU A 60 0.92 -8.98 13.83
C GLU A 60 1.22 -7.64 13.13
N ARG A 61 0.22 -6.94 12.58
CA ARG A 61 0.41 -5.55 12.14
C ARG A 61 -0.51 -4.61 12.92
N ASN A 62 0.09 -3.84 13.84
CA ASN A 62 -0.52 -2.65 14.42
C ASN A 62 -0.47 -1.44 13.45
N ASP A 63 -0.19 -1.67 12.16
CA ASP A 63 -0.11 -0.65 11.10
C ASP A 63 -1.18 -0.95 10.04
N ASN A 64 -2.43 -0.55 10.27
CA ASN A 64 -3.53 -0.82 9.31
C ASN A 64 -3.60 0.19 8.15
N MET A 65 -2.77 1.24 8.14
CA MET A 65 -2.76 2.19 7.02
C MET A 65 -1.87 1.68 5.88
N PRO A 66 -2.31 1.79 4.61
CA PRO A 66 -1.54 1.31 3.47
C PRO A 66 -0.17 1.98 3.35
N LYS A 67 0.83 1.20 2.92
CA LYS A 67 2.17 1.69 2.65
C LYS A 67 2.69 1.31 1.26
N VAL A 68 3.14 2.29 0.49
CA VAL A 68 3.61 2.13 -0.89
C VAL A 68 5.11 2.40 -0.99
N PHE A 69 5.84 1.53 -1.70
CA PHE A 69 7.16 1.85 -2.22
C PHE A 69 7.00 2.42 -3.63
N LEU A 70 7.27 3.72 -3.78
CA LEU A 70 7.15 4.45 -5.04
C LEU A 70 8.49 4.37 -5.78
N SER A 71 8.51 3.72 -6.94
CA SER A 71 9.73 3.43 -7.71
C SER A 71 9.66 4.05 -9.10
N PRO A 72 9.78 5.39 -9.26
CA PRO A 72 10.07 5.97 -10.56
C PRO A 72 11.35 5.39 -11.16
N SER A 73 11.32 5.20 -12.48
CA SER A 73 12.45 4.69 -13.25
C SER A 73 13.73 5.49 -12.97
N THR A 74 14.86 4.79 -13.02
CA THR A 74 16.22 5.32 -12.82
C THR A 74 17.03 5.31 -14.12
N GLN A 75 16.35 5.34 -15.27
CA GLN A 75 16.94 5.13 -16.59
C GLN A 75 17.22 6.47 -17.28
N GLU A 76 18.39 7.04 -17.02
CA GLU A 76 18.82 8.31 -17.63
C GLU A 76 19.04 8.20 -19.16
N TRP A 77 19.32 6.99 -19.65
CA TRP A 77 19.64 6.72 -21.06
C TRP A 77 18.42 6.52 -21.95
N ASN A 78 17.22 6.40 -21.37
CA ASN A 78 15.97 6.27 -22.12
C ASN A 78 15.45 7.67 -22.48
N GLN A 79 16.02 8.22 -23.56
CA GLN A 79 15.71 9.55 -24.06
C GLN A 79 14.31 9.59 -24.69
N TYR A 80 13.59 10.67 -24.43
CA TYR A 80 12.30 10.91 -25.05
C TYR A 80 12.49 11.42 -26.50
N ALA A 81 11.46 11.32 -27.36
CA ALA A 81 11.59 11.70 -28.77
C ALA A 81 11.88 13.20 -28.98
N THR A 82 11.60 14.05 -27.98
CA THR A 82 12.04 15.45 -27.93
C THR A 82 13.15 15.68 -26.90
N ASP A 83 12.81 16.20 -25.73
CA ASP A 83 13.73 16.55 -24.64
C ASP A 83 13.41 15.77 -23.36
N GLY A 84 14.45 15.55 -22.55
CA GLY A 84 14.38 14.80 -21.30
C GLY A 84 14.46 13.29 -21.50
N ASN A 85 14.30 12.58 -20.39
CA ASN A 85 14.40 11.13 -20.34
C ASN A 85 13.35 10.55 -19.39
N GLU A 86 13.28 9.23 -19.38
CA GLU A 86 12.36 8.49 -18.56
C GLU A 86 12.51 8.76 -17.07
N GLU A 87 13.75 8.77 -16.56
CA GLU A 87 14.00 9.11 -15.16
C GLU A 87 13.40 10.46 -14.77
N LEU A 88 13.65 11.51 -15.57
CA LEU A 88 13.13 12.85 -15.31
C LEU A 88 11.59 12.84 -15.21
N TYR A 89 10.90 12.29 -16.20
CA TYR A 89 9.44 12.38 -16.26
C TYR A 89 8.75 11.45 -15.26
N MET A 90 9.32 10.29 -14.96
CA MET A 90 8.80 9.41 -13.91
C MET A 90 9.00 10.03 -12.53
N ASN A 91 10.10 10.76 -12.31
CA ASN A 91 10.29 11.52 -11.08
C ASN A 91 9.34 12.74 -10.99
N LEU A 92 9.10 13.47 -12.08
CA LEU A 92 8.09 14.54 -12.09
C LEU A 92 6.66 14.04 -11.88
N LEU A 93 6.37 12.80 -12.30
CA LEU A 93 5.11 12.13 -12.02
C LEU A 93 5.03 11.73 -10.54
N ALA A 94 6.09 11.14 -9.99
CA ALA A 94 6.17 10.78 -8.58
C ALA A 94 5.96 12.01 -7.67
N ASP A 95 6.57 13.16 -8.00
CA ASP A 95 6.36 14.43 -7.27
C ASP A 95 4.88 14.83 -7.18
N ARG A 96 4.08 14.51 -8.21
CA ARG A 96 2.64 14.77 -8.25
C ARG A 96 1.83 13.70 -7.54
N ILE A 97 2.31 12.46 -7.49
CA ILE A 97 1.65 11.36 -6.77
C ILE A 97 1.74 11.55 -5.25
N GLU A 98 2.87 12.01 -4.74
CA GLU A 98 3.14 12.10 -3.29
C GLU A 98 2.08 12.89 -2.50
N PRO A 99 1.63 14.09 -2.93
CA PRO A 99 0.56 14.81 -2.24
C PRO A 99 -0.77 14.05 -2.16
N TYR A 100 -1.13 13.29 -3.20
CA TYR A 100 -2.35 12.48 -3.21
C TYR A 100 -2.22 11.25 -2.31
N LEU A 101 -1.07 10.56 -2.31
CA LEU A 101 -0.83 9.46 -1.37
C LEU A 101 -1.01 9.95 0.07
N ARG A 102 -0.38 11.08 0.40
CA ARG A 102 -0.48 11.70 1.72
C ARG A 102 -1.92 12.10 2.06
N SER A 103 -2.66 12.75 1.17
CA SER A 103 -4.05 13.15 1.44
C SER A 103 -4.98 11.97 1.61
N CYS A 104 -4.68 10.82 1.00
CA CYS A 104 -5.42 9.56 1.19
C CYS A 104 -4.94 8.74 2.40
N GLY A 105 -3.96 9.23 3.17
CA GLY A 105 -3.40 8.54 4.32
C GLY A 105 -2.49 7.34 3.96
N ILE A 106 -2.12 7.20 2.69
CA ILE A 106 -1.18 6.19 2.21
C ILE A 106 0.23 6.67 2.54
N SER A 107 0.92 5.90 3.38
CA SER A 107 2.31 6.16 3.70
C SER A 107 3.20 5.74 2.53
N PHE A 108 4.31 6.42 2.28
CA PHE A 108 5.18 6.04 1.18
C PHE A 108 6.66 6.26 1.46
N VAL A 109 7.50 5.53 0.73
CA VAL A 109 8.93 5.79 0.57
C VAL A 109 9.21 5.76 -0.93
N ARG A 110 10.01 6.70 -1.40
CA ARG A 110 10.46 6.76 -2.79
C ARG A 110 11.85 6.16 -2.92
N ASN A 111 12.13 5.48 -4.04
CA ASN A 111 13.46 4.97 -4.33
C ASN A 111 14.50 6.09 -4.43
N ASP A 112 15.76 5.75 -4.18
CA ASP A 112 16.90 6.61 -4.47
C ASP A 112 17.37 6.33 -5.92
N PRO A 113 17.28 7.31 -6.84
CA PRO A 113 17.61 7.10 -8.25
C PRO A 113 19.06 6.66 -8.45
N VAL A 114 20.00 7.07 -7.58
CA VAL A 114 21.42 6.72 -7.67
C VAL A 114 21.65 5.23 -7.45
N ARG A 115 20.73 4.56 -6.75
CA ARG A 115 20.85 3.12 -6.43
C ARG A 115 20.35 2.21 -7.53
N ASN A 116 19.82 2.76 -8.63
CA ASN A 116 19.26 2.06 -9.79
C ASN A 116 18.17 1.02 -9.45
N VAL A 117 17.67 0.32 -10.47
CA VAL A 117 16.63 -0.72 -10.35
C VAL A 117 16.96 -1.82 -9.33
N THR A 118 18.24 -2.20 -9.20
CA THR A 118 18.65 -3.25 -8.24
C THR A 118 18.55 -2.73 -6.81
N GLY A 119 18.94 -1.47 -6.58
CA GLY A 119 18.79 -0.81 -5.31
C GLY A 119 17.33 -0.61 -4.92
N ALA A 120 16.49 -0.14 -5.85
CA ALA A 120 15.05 0.02 -5.61
C ALA A 120 14.39 -1.28 -5.14
N ILE A 121 14.72 -2.42 -5.77
CA ILE A 121 14.23 -3.75 -5.35
C ILE A 121 14.76 -4.12 -3.96
N ALA A 122 16.04 -3.89 -3.69
CA ALA A 122 16.65 -4.19 -2.40
C ALA A 122 16.00 -3.36 -1.27
N ASP A 123 15.78 -2.07 -1.51
CA ASP A 123 15.21 -1.13 -0.53
C ASP A 123 13.73 -1.44 -0.27
N SER A 124 12.98 -1.77 -1.32
CA SER A 124 11.60 -2.26 -1.19
C SER A 124 11.54 -3.55 -0.36
N ASN A 125 12.47 -4.48 -0.58
CA ASN A 125 12.54 -5.75 0.15
C ASN A 125 13.08 -5.65 1.58
N ALA A 126 13.83 -4.58 1.88
CA ALA A 126 14.35 -4.28 3.21
C ALA A 126 13.26 -3.66 4.10
N GLY A 127 12.31 -2.93 3.50
CA GLY A 127 11.13 -2.45 4.20
C GLY A 127 9.96 -3.43 4.20
N SER A 128 8.85 -2.99 4.80
CA SER A 128 7.54 -3.62 4.71
C SER A 128 6.62 -2.65 4.00
N TYR A 129 6.12 -3.05 2.82
CA TYR A 129 5.24 -2.28 1.96
C TYR A 129 4.13 -3.19 1.45
N ASP A 130 2.93 -2.66 1.32
CA ASP A 130 1.80 -3.39 0.76
C ASP A 130 1.90 -3.43 -0.77
N VAL A 131 2.40 -2.36 -1.37
CA VAL A 131 2.59 -2.23 -2.83
C VAL A 131 3.98 -1.70 -3.17
N HIS A 132 4.62 -2.31 -4.16
CA HIS A 132 5.73 -1.74 -4.94
C HIS A 132 5.14 -1.21 -6.26
N LEU A 133 5.14 0.12 -6.43
CA LEU A 133 4.61 0.80 -7.60
C LEU A 133 5.76 1.34 -8.44
N ALA A 134 6.12 0.62 -9.49
CA ALA A 134 7.13 1.07 -10.44
C ALA A 134 6.51 1.94 -11.55
N LEU A 135 7.10 3.10 -11.82
CA LEU A 135 6.65 4.05 -12.84
C LEU A 135 7.69 4.14 -13.96
N HIS A 136 7.28 3.81 -15.17
CA HIS A 136 8.10 3.76 -16.38
C HIS A 136 7.34 4.32 -17.59
N SER A 137 8.04 4.46 -18.70
CA SER A 137 7.52 4.81 -20.02
C SER A 137 8.17 3.91 -21.06
N ASN A 138 7.36 3.44 -22.01
CA ASN A 138 7.75 2.38 -22.91
C ASN A 138 8.67 2.89 -24.02
N ALA A 139 9.43 1.98 -24.63
CA ALA A 139 10.22 2.22 -25.83
C ALA A 139 9.92 1.15 -26.87
N ALA A 140 9.67 1.54 -28.13
CA ALA A 140 9.52 0.56 -29.19
C ALA A 140 10.89 -0.08 -29.52
N PRO A 141 10.91 -1.34 -30.01
CA PRO A 141 12.11 -1.85 -30.67
C PRO A 141 12.48 -0.99 -31.88
N GLU A 142 13.76 -0.94 -32.25
CA GLU A 142 14.31 -0.03 -33.28
C GLU A 142 13.51 -0.01 -34.59
N SER A 143 13.05 -1.17 -35.07
CA SER A 143 12.24 -1.29 -36.30
C SER A 143 10.87 -0.60 -36.25
N LEU A 144 10.37 -0.35 -35.03
CA LEU A 144 9.08 0.26 -34.73
C LEU A 144 9.22 1.59 -33.98
N ALA A 145 10.42 2.16 -33.90
CA ALA A 145 10.68 3.43 -33.24
C ALA A 145 9.68 4.51 -33.68
N GLY A 146 9.02 5.13 -32.69
CA GLY A 146 8.02 6.17 -32.87
C GLY A 146 6.68 5.73 -33.48
N LYS A 147 6.44 4.43 -33.67
CA LYS A 147 5.17 3.91 -34.22
C LYS A 147 4.23 3.36 -33.16
N LEU A 148 4.78 2.80 -32.08
CA LEU A 148 3.97 2.19 -31.02
C LEU A 148 3.40 3.25 -30.09
N ARG A 149 2.24 2.93 -29.52
CA ARG A 149 1.47 3.76 -28.59
C ARG A 149 0.70 2.84 -27.65
N GLY A 150 0.50 3.24 -26.41
CA GLY A 150 -0.31 2.50 -25.44
C GLY A 150 0.27 2.50 -24.04
N ILE A 151 -0.53 2.02 -23.09
CA ILE A 151 -0.13 1.83 -21.69
C ILE A 151 -0.20 0.34 -21.36
N ASP A 152 0.89 -0.19 -20.81
CA ASP A 152 0.96 -1.56 -20.33
C ASP A 152 1.24 -1.55 -18.82
N ILE A 153 0.34 -2.18 -18.03
CA ILE A 153 0.53 -2.35 -16.59
C ILE A 153 0.97 -3.78 -16.31
N TYR A 154 2.26 -3.95 -16.05
CA TYR A 154 2.85 -5.26 -15.86
C TYR A 154 2.61 -5.80 -14.46
N TYR A 155 2.30 -7.09 -14.37
CA TYR A 155 2.11 -7.81 -13.10
C TYR A 155 2.74 -9.20 -13.13
N ALA A 156 3.02 -9.75 -11.95
CA ALA A 156 3.52 -11.11 -11.81
C ALA A 156 2.39 -12.13 -12.06
N PRO A 157 2.49 -13.03 -13.07
CA PRO A 157 1.36 -13.89 -13.48
C PRO A 157 0.83 -14.82 -12.39
N LYS A 158 1.64 -15.17 -11.38
CA LYS A 158 1.26 -16.01 -10.24
C LYS A 158 0.67 -15.24 -9.05
N SER A 159 0.68 -13.91 -9.08
CA SER A 159 0.16 -13.06 -8.00
C SER A 159 -1.22 -12.54 -8.38
N GLU A 160 -2.27 -13.09 -7.77
CA GLU A 160 -3.65 -12.61 -7.99
C GLU A 160 -3.81 -11.15 -7.57
N GLN A 161 -3.10 -10.73 -6.53
CA GLN A 161 -3.14 -9.38 -5.98
C GLN A 161 -2.45 -8.38 -6.91
N SER A 162 -1.31 -8.76 -7.49
CA SER A 162 -0.64 -7.93 -8.50
C SER A 162 -1.49 -7.82 -9.76
N ARG A 163 -2.14 -8.92 -10.19
CA ARG A 163 -3.09 -8.88 -11.30
C ARG A 163 -4.27 -7.96 -11.00
N ARG A 164 -4.89 -8.09 -9.83
CA ARG A 164 -6.01 -7.24 -9.40
C ARG A 164 -5.61 -5.75 -9.42
N LEU A 165 -4.46 -5.40 -8.86
CA LEU A 165 -3.96 -4.03 -8.88
C LEU A 165 -3.72 -3.53 -10.31
N ALA A 166 -3.07 -4.34 -11.15
CA ALA A 166 -2.82 -3.98 -12.55
C ALA A 166 -4.12 -3.80 -13.35
N ASP A 167 -5.11 -4.67 -13.16
CA ASP A 167 -6.43 -4.57 -13.80
C ASP A 167 -7.14 -3.27 -13.38
N ILE A 168 -7.09 -2.90 -12.10
CA ILE A 168 -7.69 -1.65 -11.60
C ILE A 168 -7.01 -0.44 -12.26
N ILE A 169 -5.68 -0.37 -12.21
CA ILE A 169 -4.91 0.74 -12.79
C ILE A 169 -5.16 0.85 -14.29
N ALA A 170 -5.08 -0.28 -15.02
CA ALA A 170 -5.30 -0.27 -16.47
C ALA A 170 -6.73 0.17 -16.83
N ASN A 171 -7.74 -0.30 -16.09
CA ASN A 171 -9.12 0.10 -16.37
C ASN A 171 -9.38 1.58 -16.07
N ASN A 172 -8.83 2.11 -14.97
CA ASN A 172 -9.00 3.53 -14.62
C ASN A 172 -8.24 4.44 -15.60
N LEU A 173 -7.05 4.03 -16.07
CA LEU A 173 -6.25 4.81 -17.03
C LEU A 173 -6.89 4.91 -18.42
N LYS A 174 -7.82 4.01 -18.79
CA LYS A 174 -8.62 4.14 -20.03
C LYS A 174 -9.39 5.45 -20.10
N ALA A 175 -9.78 6.02 -18.96
CA ALA A 175 -10.47 7.31 -18.92
C ALA A 175 -9.54 8.52 -19.15
N VAL A 176 -8.22 8.33 -19.00
CA VAL A 176 -7.21 9.40 -19.05
C VAL A 176 -6.40 9.35 -20.34
N TYR A 177 -6.14 8.15 -20.86
CA TYR A 177 -5.33 7.94 -22.05
C TYR A 177 -6.16 8.09 -23.35
N PRO A 178 -5.64 8.78 -24.39
CA PRO A 178 -6.39 9.09 -25.62
C PRO A 178 -6.79 7.87 -26.47
N LEU A 179 -6.15 6.72 -26.28
CA LEU A 179 -6.45 5.48 -27.00
C LEU A 179 -6.82 4.37 -26.00
N PRO A 180 -8.04 4.38 -25.42
CA PRO A 180 -8.42 3.46 -24.33
C PRO A 180 -8.24 1.98 -24.68
N ASP A 181 -8.46 1.60 -25.94
CA ASP A 181 -8.27 0.21 -26.41
C ASP A 181 -6.81 -0.25 -26.41
N LYS A 182 -5.87 0.68 -26.19
CA LYS A 182 -4.43 0.42 -26.05
C LYS A 182 -3.94 0.52 -24.60
N VAL A 183 -4.84 0.42 -23.62
CA VAL A 183 -4.50 0.33 -22.20
C VAL A 183 -4.85 -1.06 -21.67
N ARG A 184 -3.87 -1.76 -21.10
CA ARG A 184 -4.08 -3.15 -20.63
C ARG A 184 -3.17 -3.53 -19.47
N ALA A 185 -3.62 -4.50 -18.69
CA ALA A 185 -2.77 -5.25 -17.77
C ALA A 185 -2.08 -6.40 -18.54
N VAL A 186 -0.78 -6.61 -18.30
CA VAL A 186 0.03 -7.59 -19.05
C VAL A 186 0.86 -8.43 -18.08
N PRO A 187 0.87 -9.78 -18.17
CA PRO A 187 1.77 -10.58 -17.36
C PRO A 187 3.22 -10.39 -17.82
N THR A 188 4.15 -10.33 -16.88
CA THR A 188 5.60 -10.30 -17.18
C THR A 188 6.34 -11.51 -16.61
N TYR A 189 7.40 -11.92 -17.30
CA TYR A 189 8.28 -13.03 -16.90
C TYR A 189 9.76 -12.62 -16.81
N SER A 190 10.06 -11.33 -17.01
CA SER A 190 11.42 -10.81 -17.08
C SER A 190 11.66 -9.57 -16.21
N LEU A 191 10.62 -8.80 -15.88
CA LEU A 191 10.79 -7.51 -15.19
C LEU A 191 11.13 -7.72 -13.71
N GLY A 192 12.35 -7.33 -13.35
CA GLY A 192 12.90 -7.57 -12.02
C GLY A 192 12.13 -6.88 -10.89
N GLU A 193 11.63 -5.66 -11.11
CA GLU A 193 10.83 -4.92 -10.10
C GLU A 193 9.49 -5.61 -9.80
N VAL A 194 8.93 -6.34 -10.76
CA VAL A 194 7.67 -7.06 -10.58
C VAL A 194 7.90 -8.44 -9.95
N LEU A 195 9.01 -9.10 -10.29
CA LEU A 195 9.24 -10.51 -9.98
C LEU A 195 10.12 -10.75 -8.75
N ARG A 196 10.87 -9.75 -8.29
CA ARG A 196 11.87 -9.90 -7.23
C ARG A 196 11.56 -9.09 -5.97
N THR A 197 10.46 -8.35 -5.94
CA THR A 197 9.98 -7.65 -4.74
C THR A 197 9.06 -8.55 -3.92
N LYS A 198 9.07 -8.37 -2.60
CA LYS A 198 8.18 -9.09 -1.67
C LYS A 198 6.76 -8.51 -1.65
N ALA A 199 6.64 -7.20 -1.84
CA ALA A 199 5.35 -6.51 -1.89
C ALA A 199 4.55 -6.91 -3.13
N VAL A 200 3.23 -6.65 -3.12
CA VAL A 200 2.42 -6.71 -4.34
C VAL A 200 2.99 -5.71 -5.33
N ALA A 201 3.28 -6.13 -6.57
CA ALA A 201 4.09 -5.32 -7.46
C ALA A 201 3.45 -5.14 -8.83
N VAL A 202 3.48 -3.90 -9.30
CA VAL A 202 3.14 -3.54 -10.67
C VAL A 202 4.20 -2.62 -11.24
N LEU A 203 4.45 -2.72 -12.54
CA LEU A 203 5.27 -1.79 -13.29
C LEU A 203 4.40 -1.14 -14.37
N CYS A 204 4.23 0.18 -14.29
CA CYS A 204 3.38 0.94 -15.19
C CYS A 204 4.22 1.51 -16.31
N GLU A 205 4.04 1.04 -17.54
CA GLU A 205 4.58 1.68 -18.75
C GLU A 205 3.57 2.70 -19.28
N LEU A 206 3.80 3.98 -19.01
CA LEU A 206 2.83 5.06 -19.21
C LEU A 206 2.96 5.77 -20.56
N GLY A 207 2.76 5.03 -21.65
CA GLY A 207 2.93 5.55 -23.02
C GLY A 207 4.32 5.28 -23.57
N TYR A 208 4.46 5.37 -24.90
CA TYR A 208 5.74 5.20 -25.58
C TYR A 208 6.52 6.52 -25.69
N HIS A 209 7.66 6.63 -25.01
CA HIS A 209 8.44 7.87 -24.99
C HIS A 209 9.16 8.19 -26.31
N ASP A 210 9.31 7.20 -27.18
CA ASP A 210 9.86 7.35 -28.53
C ASP A 210 8.79 7.78 -29.55
N ASN A 211 7.52 7.83 -29.15
CA ASN A 211 6.40 8.33 -29.95
C ASN A 211 5.97 9.74 -29.52
N TYR A 212 6.09 10.71 -30.43
CA TYR A 212 5.77 12.11 -30.16
C TYR A 212 4.37 12.36 -29.57
N ALA A 213 3.35 11.56 -29.92
CA ALA A 213 1.99 11.78 -29.42
C ALA A 213 1.80 11.24 -28.00
N ASP A 214 2.41 10.10 -27.66
CA ASP A 214 2.41 9.56 -26.31
C ASP A 214 3.30 10.37 -25.38
N GLU A 215 4.48 10.77 -25.85
CA GLU A 215 5.36 11.70 -25.14
C GLU A 215 4.63 13.01 -24.81
N ALA A 216 4.07 13.69 -25.82
CA ALA A 216 3.35 14.93 -25.60
C ALA A 216 2.14 14.74 -24.67
N TRP A 217 1.42 13.63 -24.78
CA TRP A 217 0.33 13.33 -23.86
C TRP A 217 0.83 13.18 -22.42
N LEU A 218 1.87 12.38 -22.19
CA LEU A 218 2.44 12.13 -20.87
C LEU A 218 2.89 13.44 -20.21
N LYS A 219 3.70 14.24 -20.92
CA LYS A 219 4.20 15.55 -20.44
C LYS A 219 3.07 16.50 -20.01
N ASN A 220 1.97 16.51 -20.76
CA ASN A 220 0.83 17.39 -20.50
C ASN A 220 -0.22 16.82 -19.53
N ASN A 221 -0.11 15.55 -19.10
CA ASN A 221 -1.12 14.89 -18.28
C ASN A 221 -0.60 14.34 -16.95
N LEU A 222 0.62 14.69 -16.52
CA LEU A 222 1.21 14.18 -15.28
C LEU A 222 0.28 14.31 -14.06
N GLU A 223 -0.47 15.41 -13.94
CA GLU A 223 -1.42 15.61 -12.83
C GLU A 223 -2.60 14.64 -12.89
N ASN A 224 -3.19 14.47 -14.08
CA ASN A 224 -4.32 13.55 -14.29
C ASN A 224 -3.91 12.10 -14.08
N ILE A 225 -2.69 11.74 -14.51
CA ILE A 225 -2.10 10.42 -14.32
C ILE A 225 -1.85 10.18 -12.83
N ALA A 226 -1.25 11.14 -12.12
CA ALA A 226 -0.99 11.03 -10.68
C ALA A 226 -2.28 10.80 -9.88
N LYS A 227 -3.31 11.62 -10.15
CA LYS A 227 -4.63 11.47 -9.55
C LYS A 227 -5.20 10.07 -9.81
N ASN A 228 -5.17 9.60 -11.05
CA ASN A 228 -5.73 8.31 -11.44
C ASN A 228 -5.01 7.13 -10.78
N ILE A 229 -3.67 7.16 -10.73
CA ILE A 229 -2.86 6.13 -10.08
C ILE A 229 -3.19 6.04 -8.59
N VAL A 230 -3.32 7.18 -7.89
CA VAL A 230 -3.66 7.16 -6.46
C VAL A 230 -5.11 6.75 -6.22
N ASP A 231 -6.04 7.15 -7.08
CA ASP A 231 -7.43 6.68 -7.04
C ASP A 231 -7.50 5.14 -7.21
N SER A 232 -6.75 4.59 -8.16
CA SER A 232 -6.62 3.13 -8.32
C SER A 232 -6.00 2.42 -7.11
N LEU A 233 -5.03 3.05 -6.43
CA LEU A 233 -4.51 2.52 -5.17
C LEU A 233 -5.56 2.57 -4.06
N CYS A 234 -6.33 3.66 -3.98
CA CYS A 234 -7.44 3.78 -3.02
C CYS A 234 -8.50 2.70 -3.25
N ASP A 235 -8.91 2.45 -4.50
CA ASP A 235 -9.79 1.35 -4.90
C ASP A 235 -9.21 -0.02 -4.50
N TYR A 236 -7.91 -0.23 -4.73
CA TYR A 236 -7.24 -1.47 -4.39
C TYR A 236 -7.24 -1.73 -2.87
N PHE A 237 -6.92 -0.71 -2.08
CA PHE A 237 -6.87 -0.76 -0.61
C PHE A 237 -8.24 -0.65 0.06
N GLY A 238 -9.28 -0.23 -0.67
CA GLY A 238 -10.62 -0.04 -0.12
C GLY A 238 -10.74 1.17 0.79
N ILE A 239 -9.98 2.24 0.52
CA ILE A 239 -10.05 3.52 1.23
C ILE A 239 -10.57 4.62 0.28
N PRO A 240 -11.13 5.73 0.77
CA PRO A 240 -11.60 6.78 -0.14
C PRO A 240 -10.44 7.55 -0.74
N PHE A 241 -10.55 7.88 -2.02
CA PHE A 241 -9.72 8.91 -2.62
C PHE A 241 -10.01 10.28 -2.00
N VAL A 242 -8.96 11.00 -1.64
CA VAL A 242 -9.02 12.34 -1.06
C VAL A 242 -8.15 13.25 -1.94
N PRO A 243 -8.73 14.29 -2.57
CA PRO A 243 -7.96 15.25 -3.36
C PRO A 243 -6.80 15.85 -2.55
N ALA A 244 -5.66 16.05 -3.20
CA ALA A 244 -4.53 16.72 -2.57
C ALA A 244 -4.91 18.18 -2.22
N GLY A 245 -4.52 18.60 -1.02
CA GLY A 245 -4.77 19.94 -0.52
C GLY A 245 -3.62 20.46 0.34
N ALA A 246 -3.75 21.70 0.80
CA ALA A 246 -2.81 22.28 1.74
C ALA A 246 -2.81 21.49 3.06
N VAL A 247 -1.61 21.24 3.59
CA VAL A 247 -1.47 20.70 4.94
C VAL A 247 -1.88 21.76 5.94
N ARG A 248 -2.69 21.36 6.90
CA ARG A 248 -3.14 22.21 7.99
C ARG A 248 -2.69 21.61 9.32
N TRP A 249 -2.66 22.42 10.36
CA TRP A 249 -2.57 21.96 11.73
C TRP A 249 -3.92 22.15 12.39
N GLY A 250 -4.28 21.26 13.31
CA GLY A 250 -5.47 21.44 14.13
C GLY A 250 -5.26 20.88 15.53
N THR A 251 -6.08 21.34 16.47
CA THR A 251 -6.03 20.95 17.89
C THR A 251 -7.23 20.09 18.23
N VAL A 252 -6.99 18.95 18.90
CA VAL A 252 -8.04 18.07 19.40
C VAL A 252 -8.85 18.80 20.49
N THR A 253 -10.18 18.70 20.42
CA THR A 253 -11.12 19.29 21.37
C THR A 253 -12.20 18.27 21.72
N THR A 254 -12.02 17.59 22.86
CA THR A 254 -12.80 16.40 23.27
C THR A 254 -13.18 16.39 24.75
N ASP A 255 -13.20 17.55 25.41
CA ASP A 255 -13.54 17.75 26.83
C ASP A 255 -12.82 16.75 27.77
N GLY A 256 -11.52 16.53 27.53
CA GLY A 256 -10.65 15.65 28.30
C GLY A 256 -10.56 14.19 27.85
N SER A 257 -11.37 13.74 26.89
CA SER A 257 -11.27 12.38 26.33
C SER A 257 -10.25 12.28 25.19
N GLY A 258 -9.74 11.08 24.88
CA GLY A 258 -8.88 10.89 23.70
C GLY A 258 -9.69 10.82 22.40
N LEU A 259 -9.22 11.51 21.35
CA LEU A 259 -9.78 11.39 20.01
C LEU A 259 -9.21 10.16 19.31
N ASN A 260 -10.08 9.25 18.88
CA ASN A 260 -9.69 8.06 18.15
C ASN A 260 -9.11 8.39 16.76
N ILE A 261 -8.03 7.71 16.40
CA ILE A 261 -7.46 7.65 15.06
C ILE A 261 -7.80 6.27 14.50
N ARG A 262 -8.39 6.22 13.31
CA ARG A 262 -8.91 5.01 12.68
C ARG A 262 -8.22 4.71 11.36
N ASP A 263 -8.28 3.45 10.93
CA ASP A 263 -7.76 3.01 9.63
C ASP A 263 -8.71 3.27 8.45
N TYR A 264 -9.95 3.67 8.73
CA TYR A 264 -10.96 4.03 7.74
C TYR A 264 -11.84 5.18 8.27
N PRO A 265 -12.28 6.13 7.42
CA PRO A 265 -13.13 7.23 7.85
C PRO A 265 -14.55 6.73 8.12
N GLY A 266 -14.82 6.42 9.38
CA GLY A 266 -16.12 5.93 9.82
C GLY A 266 -16.03 5.20 11.15
N LEU A 267 -17.19 4.94 11.76
CA LEU A 267 -17.25 4.12 12.97
C LEU A 267 -16.97 2.64 12.71
N SER A 268 -17.03 2.21 11.44
CA SER A 268 -16.64 0.87 10.99
C SER A 268 -15.13 0.67 10.88
N GLY A 269 -14.33 1.74 10.85
CA GLY A 269 -12.87 1.64 10.86
C GLY A 269 -12.36 1.21 12.23
N ASN A 270 -11.32 0.40 12.27
CA ASN A 270 -10.70 -0.01 13.52
C ASN A 270 -9.96 1.17 14.14
N ILE A 271 -9.94 1.23 15.48
CA ILE A 271 -9.14 2.22 16.19
C ILE A 271 -7.69 1.74 16.20
N ILE A 272 -6.79 2.51 15.60
CA ILE A 272 -5.37 2.22 15.48
C ILE A 272 -4.51 3.08 16.39
N GLY A 273 -5.11 4.12 16.98
CA GLY A 273 -4.47 4.96 17.97
C GLY A 273 -5.42 6.00 18.53
N SER A 274 -4.88 6.89 19.36
CA SER A 274 -5.63 8.03 19.89
C SER A 274 -4.72 9.22 20.10
N ALA A 275 -5.29 10.42 19.93
CA ALA A 275 -4.66 11.68 20.29
C ALA A 275 -5.35 12.25 21.53
N PRO A 276 -4.61 12.68 22.57
CA PRO A 276 -5.21 13.27 23.76
C PRO A 276 -5.87 14.62 23.43
N ASP A 277 -6.81 15.03 24.28
CA ASP A 277 -7.40 16.37 24.22
C ASP A 277 -6.30 17.46 24.27
N GLY A 278 -6.46 18.52 23.47
CA GLY A 278 -5.46 19.56 23.30
C GLY A 278 -4.23 19.18 22.47
N ALA A 279 -4.11 17.94 21.97
CA ALA A 279 -3.03 17.56 21.08
C ALA A 279 -3.12 18.28 19.74
N THR A 280 -1.96 18.65 19.19
CA THR A 280 -1.85 19.19 17.83
C THR A 280 -1.62 18.06 16.83
N LEU A 281 -2.41 18.05 15.76
CA LEU A 281 -2.39 17.06 14.68
C LEU A 281 -2.07 17.74 13.35
N MET A 282 -1.31 17.06 12.51
CA MET A 282 -1.18 17.46 11.11
C MET A 282 -2.38 16.90 10.32
N ILE A 283 -3.04 17.74 9.52
CA ILE A 283 -4.20 17.40 8.69
C ILE A 283 -3.77 17.41 7.23
N ASN A 284 -3.78 16.23 6.64
CA ASN A 284 -3.32 15.95 5.27
C ASN A 284 -4.43 16.02 4.22
N GLY A 285 -5.69 15.88 4.64
CA GLY A 285 -6.84 15.80 3.76
C GLY A 285 -8.14 15.76 4.55
N GLU A 286 -9.25 15.85 3.83
CA GLU A 286 -10.59 15.82 4.41
C GLU A 286 -11.55 15.07 3.50
N THR A 287 -12.35 14.18 4.08
CA THR A 287 -13.39 13.44 3.35
C THR A 287 -14.57 13.16 4.27
N ASN A 288 -15.77 13.53 3.84
CA ASN A 288 -17.03 13.16 4.50
C ASN A 288 -17.08 13.42 6.03
N GLY A 289 -16.52 14.54 6.50
CA GLY A 289 -16.48 14.88 7.93
C GLY A 289 -15.39 14.17 8.74
N TRP A 290 -14.40 13.58 8.06
CA TRP A 290 -13.21 13.00 8.64
C TRP A 290 -11.97 13.71 8.09
N TYR A 291 -11.03 14.03 8.98
CA TYR A 291 -9.71 14.46 8.58
C TYR A 291 -8.79 13.26 8.44
N VAL A 292 -7.96 13.28 7.40
CA VAL A 292 -6.78 12.43 7.30
C VAL A 292 -5.70 13.09 8.14
N VAL A 293 -5.31 12.45 9.23
CA VAL A 293 -4.42 13.01 10.24
C VAL A 293 -3.11 12.25 10.32
N SER A 294 -2.06 12.95 10.74
CA SER A 294 -0.78 12.38 11.15
C SER A 294 -0.46 12.85 12.56
N TYR A 295 -0.20 11.90 13.45
CA TYR A 295 0.14 12.16 14.85
C TYR A 295 1.18 11.17 15.35
N ASN A 296 2.32 11.67 15.83
CA ASN A 296 3.43 10.84 16.33
C ASN A 296 3.84 9.69 15.40
N GLY A 297 3.83 9.95 14.09
CA GLY A 297 4.16 8.96 13.05
C GLY A 297 3.02 8.03 12.65
N LEU A 298 1.86 8.10 13.33
CA LEU A 298 0.66 7.36 12.98
C LEU A 298 -0.21 8.18 12.01
N ASN A 299 -0.39 7.67 10.80
CA ASN A 299 -1.38 8.18 9.85
C ASN A 299 -2.74 7.50 10.07
N GLY A 300 -3.83 8.19 9.82
CA GLY A 300 -5.18 7.61 9.90
C GLY A 300 -6.27 8.66 9.75
N TYR A 301 -7.47 8.33 10.22
CA TYR A 301 -8.66 9.16 10.13
C TYR A 301 -9.21 9.52 11.50
N SER A 302 -9.53 10.80 11.71
CA SER A 302 -10.22 11.28 12.91
C SER A 302 -11.40 12.16 12.54
N SER A 303 -12.48 12.09 13.32
CA SER A 303 -13.69 12.87 13.09
C SER A 303 -13.37 14.37 13.17
N SER A 304 -13.69 15.12 12.11
CA SER A 304 -13.37 16.57 12.04
C SER A 304 -14.11 17.39 13.09
N ARG A 305 -15.23 16.87 13.62
CA ARG A 305 -16.03 17.52 14.69
C ARG A 305 -15.25 17.79 15.98
N TYR A 306 -14.16 17.07 16.21
CA TYR A 306 -13.35 17.16 17.42
C TYR A 306 -11.98 17.79 17.18
N ILE A 307 -11.81 18.50 16.06
CA ILE A 307 -10.55 19.13 15.67
C ILE A 307 -10.83 20.56 15.23
N THR A 308 -10.25 21.52 15.96
CA THR A 308 -10.31 22.95 15.64
C THR A 308 -9.08 23.34 14.82
N LEU A 309 -9.27 24.08 13.73
CA LEU A 309 -8.20 24.59 12.84
C LEU A 309 -7.66 25.94 13.31
#